data_AF-A0AA35NXJ3-F1
#
_entry.id   AF-A0AA35NXJ3-F1
#
_cell.length_a   1.000
_cell.length_b   1.000
_cell.length_c   1.000
_cell.angle_alpha   90.00
_cell.angle_beta   90.00
_cell.angle_gamma   90.00
#
_symmetry.space_group_name_H-M   'P 1'
#
loop_
_entity.id
_entity.type
_entity.pdbx_description
1 polymer ?
#
loop_
_entity_poly.entity_id
_entity_poly.type
_entity_poly.pdbx_seq_one_letter_code
_entity_poly.pdbx_strand_id
1 'polypeptide(L)' 'IPQISYASTAPELSDDRRYDFFSRVVPPDSFQAQAMVDIVRALGWNYVSTLASEGSYGEKGMESFIQISRES' A
#
# COMPACT_ATOMS: atom_id res chain seq x y z
N ILE A 1 -26.15 -0.59 0.02
CA ILE A 1 -26.13 -0.12 -1.39
C ILE A 1 -24.70 -0.33 -1.88
N PRO A 2 -24.45 -1.07 -2.99
CA PRO A 2 -23.10 -1.27 -3.50
C PRO A 2 -22.44 0.05 -3.90
N GLN A 3 -21.17 0.24 -3.53
CA GLN A 3 -20.36 1.38 -3.93
C GLN A 3 -19.12 0.89 -4.68
N ILE A 4 -18.95 1.31 -5.93
CA ILE A 4 -17.79 0.96 -6.76
C ILE A 4 -16.98 2.22 -7.02
N SER A 5 -15.76 2.29 -6.47
CA SER A 5 -14.87 3.45 -6.64
C SER A 5 -13.89 3.26 -7.80
N TYR A 6 -13.66 4.34 -8.55
CA TYR A 6 -12.65 4.39 -9.62
C TYR A 6 -11.31 4.98 -9.18
N ALA A 7 -11.22 5.56 -7.98
CA ALA A 7 -10.03 6.33 -7.56
C ALA A 7 -9.56 6.04 -6.12
N SER A 8 -10.29 5.25 -5.34
CA SER A 8 -9.94 5.00 -3.94
C SER A 8 -8.89 3.90 -3.81
N THR A 9 -7.65 4.27 -3.51
CA THR A 9 -6.51 3.34 -3.43
C THR A 9 -6.12 2.93 -2.00
N ALA A 10 -6.70 3.59 -0.98
CA ALA A 10 -6.39 3.34 0.42
C ALA A 10 -6.49 1.83 0.79
N PRO A 11 -5.47 1.21 1.41
CA PRO A 11 -5.46 -0.22 1.72
C PRO A 11 -6.60 -0.68 2.65
N GLU A 12 -7.06 0.19 3.55
CA GLU A 12 -8.10 -0.12 4.57
C GLU A 12 -9.43 -0.49 3.94
N LEU A 13 -9.70 0.06 2.75
CA LEU A 13 -10.95 -0.18 2.01
C LEU A 13 -11.03 -1.61 1.46
N SER A 14 -10.00 -2.44 1.69
CA SER A 14 -9.99 -3.87 1.40
C SER A 14 -10.47 -4.74 2.56
N ASP A 15 -10.82 -4.14 3.72
CA ASP A 15 -11.40 -4.89 4.85
C ASP A 15 -12.90 -5.14 4.62
N ASP A 16 -13.22 -6.29 4.01
CA ASP A 16 -14.58 -6.70 3.69
C ASP A 16 -15.48 -6.91 4.92
N ARG A 17 -14.92 -7.04 6.13
CA ARG A 17 -15.72 -7.11 7.37
C ARG A 17 -16.22 -5.73 7.78
N ARG A 18 -15.49 -4.68 7.41
CA ARG A 18 -15.80 -3.28 7.72
C ARG A 18 -16.50 -2.57 6.56
N TYR A 19 -16.24 -2.99 5.33
CA TYR A 19 -16.72 -2.36 4.09
C TYR A 19 -17.39 -3.38 3.15
N ASP A 20 -18.36 -4.12 3.68
CA ASP A 20 -19.08 -5.23 3.03
C ASP A 20 -19.78 -4.90 1.69
N PHE A 21 -20.09 -3.63 1.43
CA PHE A 21 -20.67 -3.15 0.16
C PHE A 21 -19.71 -2.32 -0.71
N PHE A 22 -18.43 -2.26 -0.36
CA PHE A 22 -17.43 -1.50 -1.11
C PHE A 22 -16.71 -2.38 -2.14
N SER A 23 -16.42 -1.80 -3.30
CA SER A 23 -15.55 -2.39 -4.32
C SER A 23 -14.82 -1.27 -5.04
N ARG A 24 -13.74 -1.61 -5.76
CA ARG A 24 -12.99 -0.66 -6.58
C ARG A 24 -12.41 -1.32 -7.82
N VAL A 25 -12.16 -0.52 -8.84
CA VAL A 25 -11.53 -0.95 -10.11
C VAL A 25 -10.05 -0.58 -10.20
N VAL A 26 -9.47 -0.05 -9.12
CA VAL A 26 -8.05 0.28 -9.00
C VAL A 26 -7.41 -0.55 -7.88
N PRO A 27 -6.11 -0.88 -7.96
CA PRO A 27 -5.43 -1.65 -6.93
C PRO A 27 -5.24 -0.83 -5.63
N PRO A 28 -5.08 -1.50 -4.48
CA PRO A 28 -4.63 -0.83 -3.26
C PRO A 28 -3.19 -0.33 -3.35
N ASP A 29 -2.87 0.71 -2.59
CA ASP A 29 -1.52 1.27 -2.47
C ASP A 29 -0.48 0.27 -1.92
N SER A 30 -0.91 -0.81 -1.27
CA SER A 30 -0.01 -1.89 -0.81
C SER A 30 0.78 -2.54 -1.95
N PHE A 31 0.23 -2.56 -3.17
CA PHE A 31 0.96 -3.03 -4.36
C PHE A 31 2.11 -2.09 -4.73
N GLN A 32 1.96 -0.79 -4.49
CA GLN A 32 3.05 0.18 -4.72
C GLN A 32 4.18 -0.05 -3.72
N ALA A 33 3.86 -0.33 -2.45
CA ALA A 33 4.86 -0.67 -1.44
C ALA A 33 5.66 -1.92 -1.81
N GLN A 34 4.98 -2.98 -2.29
CA GLN A 34 5.65 -4.18 -2.79
C GLN A 34 6.59 -3.88 -3.95
N ALA A 35 6.11 -3.15 -4.96
CA ALA A 35 6.92 -2.80 -6.13
C ALA A 35 8.18 -2.01 -5.75
N MET A 36 8.11 -1.11 -4.78
CA MET A 36 9.28 -0.39 -4.28
C MET A 36 10.31 -1.35 -3.64
N VAL A 37 9.88 -2.32 -2.84
CA VAL A 37 10.79 -3.33 -2.25
C VAL A 37 11.44 -4.18 -3.34
N ASP A 38 10.67 -4.60 -4.34
CA ASP A 38 11.19 -5.40 -5.46
C ASP A 38 12.27 -4.64 -6.25
N ILE A 39 12.10 -3.33 -6.44
CA ILE A 39 13.10 -2.47 -7.08
C ILE A 39 14.38 -2.38 -6.24
N VAL A 40 14.25 -2.11 -4.93
CA VAL A 40 15.40 -2.04 -4.01
C VAL A 40 16.23 -3.33 -4.06
N ARG A 41 15.55 -4.49 -4.09
CA ARG A 41 16.19 -5.80 -4.21
C ARG A 41 16.84 -6.03 -5.56
N ALA A 42 16.12 -5.74 -6.65
CA ALA A 42 16.64 -5.92 -8.01
C ALA A 42 17.91 -5.11 -8.27
N LEU A 43 18.05 -3.95 -7.60
CA LEU A 43 19.22 -3.09 -7.70
C LEU A 43 20.32 -3.40 -6.67
N GLY A 44 20.09 -4.35 -5.76
CA GLY A 44 21.06 -4.73 -4.73
C GLY A 44 21.35 -3.63 -3.70
N TRP A 45 20.40 -2.71 -3.46
CA TRP A 45 20.56 -1.67 -2.46
C TRP A 45 20.37 -2.25 -1.05
N ASN A 46 21.36 -2.02 -0.19
CA ASN A 46 21.39 -2.49 1.20
C ASN A 46 21.04 -1.40 2.22
N TYR A 47 20.86 -0.16 1.76
CA TYR A 47 20.46 0.97 2.58
C TYR A 47 19.57 1.91 1.77
N VAL A 48 18.41 2.23 2.34
CA VAL A 48 17.46 3.21 1.81
C VAL A 48 16.90 4.05 2.96
N SER A 49 16.52 5.29 2.68
CA SER A 49 15.80 6.15 3.62
C SER A 49 14.40 6.43 3.08
N THR A 50 13.43 6.56 3.98
CA THR A 50 12.03 6.81 3.62
C THR A 50 11.58 8.15 4.18
N LEU A 51 10.70 8.82 3.43
CA LEU A 51 10.00 10.03 3.83
C LEU A 51 8.53 9.84 3.45
N ALA A 52 7.64 10.18 4.37
CA ALA A 52 6.20 10.07 4.19
C ALA A 52 5.55 11.44 4.32
N SER A 53 4.50 11.68 3.51
CA SER A 53 3.55 12.74 3.84
C SER A 53 2.84 12.38 5.14
N GLU A 54 2.57 13.37 5.97
CA GLU A 54 1.71 13.21 7.14
C GLU A 54 0.32 12.74 6.69
N GLY A 55 -0.26 11.80 7.45
CA GLY A 55 -1.57 11.23 7.17
C GLY A 55 -1.54 9.81 6.61
N SER A 56 -2.73 9.20 6.52
CA SER A 56 -2.90 7.76 6.36
C SER A 56 -2.25 7.18 5.11
N TYR A 57 -2.24 7.90 3.98
CA TYR A 57 -1.62 7.42 2.76
C TYR A 57 -0.09 7.25 2.92
N GLY A 58 0.59 8.32 3.35
CA GLY A 58 2.06 8.32 3.47
C GLY A 58 2.54 7.40 4.59
N GLU A 59 1.92 7.49 5.77
CA GLU A 59 2.31 6.71 6.93
C GLU A 59 2.11 5.21 6.70
N LYS A 60 0.96 4.80 6.15
CA LYS A 60 0.69 3.36 5.93
C LYS A 60 1.39 2.79 4.71
N GLY A 61 1.64 3.61 3.69
CA GLY A 61 2.51 3.23 2.58
C GLY A 61 3.93 2.93 3.08
N MET A 62 4.46 3.78 3.97
CA MET A 62 5.75 3.57 4.61
C MET A 62 5.76 2.35 5.54
N GLU A 63 4.72 2.16 6.35
CA GLU A 63 4.57 0.98 7.20
C GLU A 63 4.56 -0.32 6.37
N SER A 64 3.77 -0.35 5.29
CA SER A 64 3.70 -1.49 4.36
C SER A 64 5.07 -1.79 3.74
N PHE A 65 5.80 -0.75 3.29
CA PHE A 65 7.15 -0.92 2.73
C PHE A 65 8.12 -1.51 3.76
N ILE A 66 8.10 -0.99 5.00
CA ILE A 66 8.96 -1.49 6.09
C ILE A 66 8.61 -2.93 6.45
N GLN A 67 7.32 -3.28 6.47
CA GLN A 67 6.89 -4.66 6.74
C GLN A 67 7.37 -5.62 5.65
N ILE A 68 7.07 -5.32 4.38
CA ILE A 68 7.43 -6.17 3.24
C ILE A 68 8.95 -6.34 3.12
N SER A 69 9.71 -5.27 3.36
CA SER A 69 11.18 -5.33 3.30
C SER A 69 11.82 -6.20 4.38
N ARG A 70 11.12 -6.48 5.49
CA ARG A 70 11.58 -7.36 6.58
C ARG A 70 11.18 -8.82 6.40
N GLU A 71 10.10 -9.07 5.67
CA GLU A 71 9.52 -10.41 5.53
C GLU A 71 10.17 -11.26 4.42
N SER A 72 11.08 -10.70 3.61
CA SER A 72 11.75 -11.46 2.53
C SER A 72 13.23 -11.17 2.35
#